data_AF-A0A819PHY4-F1
#
_entry.id   AF-A0A819PHY4-F1
#
_cell.length_a   1.000
_cell.length_b   1.000
_cell.length_c   1.000
_cell.angle_alpha   90.00
_cell.angle_beta   90.00
_cell.angle_gamma   90.00
#
_symmetry.space_group_name_H-M   'P 1'
#
loop_
_entity.id
_entity.type
_entity.pdbx_description
1 polymer ?
#
loop_
_entity_poly.entity_id
_entity_poly.type
_entity_poly.pdbx_seq_one_letter_code
_entity_poly.pdbx_strand_id
1 'polypeptide(L)'
;ERSENERVIIIVNDELGRVIIPSIFKLRQVISIYIYDTDKERNKEWIEKFTKIKAVTVELDELIIRIQTDHKIQKILQEPLCIDFFTVDSNLSQSADNVNGQFLFFQLLIECLLQIKPTNVDTSELIKICQNEYEGNELELSNLCDFKRSYSSDKALWWYTRQSFFYKVLNAILFTENIHMIFLFRSFISDIQHELKKYQTHHPVRVYREQIISSDELNTLKKYLGQFISINSFFSTTTNYQQAVSFLDVFNNSENFEPILFEIYADPDIVVAKPFGDISEYLGESRILFMLGSIFHLNSIKPEKYLTEFLNQLPSNDPSLSSIYDDLSKVALQAGDYEKSVRWSKKAFEFRNSNALLHTLNINVSDDAIFILNIRNNARWRQNGVTVASGFNCPYSICVDNNQTMVIADFQNDCVMQWEIGIEKGHVVAGGNGRGYRLDQLNRPTGVLIDKMMNSLIICDRWNRRVVQ
;
A
#
# COMPACT_ATOMS: atom_id res chain seq x y z
N GLU A 1 25.59 -4.57 -27.54
CA GLU A 1 26.07 -3.77 -26.39
C GLU A 1 25.03 -2.72 -25.99
N ARG A 2 23.86 -3.15 -25.52
CA ARG A 2 22.89 -2.31 -24.80
C ARG A 2 22.78 -2.88 -23.39
N SER A 3 22.57 -2.01 -22.40
CA SER A 3 22.76 -2.35 -20.98
C SER A 3 21.97 -3.61 -20.58
N GLU A 4 22.54 -4.44 -19.70
CA GLU A 4 21.90 -5.67 -19.20
C GLU A 4 20.52 -5.41 -18.53
N ASN A 5 20.19 -4.15 -18.26
CA ASN A 5 18.98 -3.68 -17.59
C ASN A 5 17.85 -3.21 -18.53
N GLU A 6 18.07 -3.14 -19.86
CA GLU A 6 17.02 -2.72 -20.77
C GLU A 6 15.95 -3.81 -20.97
N ARG A 7 14.71 -3.47 -20.61
CA ARG A 7 13.54 -4.31 -20.85
C ARG A 7 13.01 -4.04 -22.25
N VAL A 8 12.86 -5.10 -23.04
CA VAL A 8 12.48 -5.04 -24.45
C VAL A 8 11.07 -5.62 -24.61
N ILE A 9 10.20 -4.82 -25.23
CA ILE A 9 8.92 -5.27 -25.78
C ILE A 9 9.12 -5.56 -27.26
N ILE A 10 8.58 -6.68 -27.73
CA ILE A 10 8.74 -7.12 -29.11
C ILE A 10 7.38 -7.20 -29.78
N ILE A 11 7.29 -6.57 -30.95
CA ILE A 11 6.13 -6.64 -31.83
C ILE A 11 6.60 -7.30 -33.12
N VAL A 12 6.01 -8.43 -33.48
CA VAL A 12 6.42 -9.23 -34.65
C VAL A 12 5.20 -9.71 -35.41
N ASN A 13 5.35 -9.97 -36.71
CA ASN A 13 4.36 -10.73 -37.47
C ASN A 13 4.55 -12.24 -37.25
N ASP A 14 3.57 -13.06 -37.63
CA ASP A 14 3.61 -14.52 -37.34
C ASP A 14 4.81 -15.22 -38.00
N GLU A 15 5.08 -14.94 -39.28
CA GLU A 15 6.18 -15.60 -40.02
C GLU A 15 7.55 -15.36 -39.35
N LEU A 16 7.86 -14.11 -38.99
CA LEU A 16 9.10 -13.79 -38.28
C LEU A 16 9.05 -14.27 -36.83
N GLY A 17 7.88 -14.20 -36.19
CA GLY A 17 7.66 -14.67 -34.83
C GLY A 17 8.05 -16.14 -34.65
N ARG A 18 7.65 -17.01 -35.59
CA ARG A 18 7.99 -18.45 -35.56
C ARG A 18 9.48 -18.73 -35.61
N VAL A 19 10.24 -17.89 -36.30
CA VAL A 19 11.71 -18.03 -36.43
C VAL A 19 12.42 -17.46 -35.21
N ILE A 20 12.00 -16.27 -34.76
CA ILE A 20 12.75 -15.48 -33.79
C ILE A 20 12.38 -15.88 -32.34
N ILE A 21 11.09 -16.03 -32.02
CA ILE A 21 10.60 -16.24 -30.64
C ILE A 21 11.29 -17.41 -29.93
N PRO A 22 11.48 -18.61 -30.54
CA PRO A 22 12.16 -19.72 -29.88
C PRO A 22 13.57 -19.38 -29.39
N SER A 23 14.27 -18.49 -30.10
CA SER A 23 15.65 -18.08 -29.81
C SER A 23 15.71 -16.98 -28.74
N ILE A 24 14.72 -16.08 -28.71
CA ILE A 24 14.75 -14.89 -27.85
C ILE A 24 13.90 -15.00 -26.58
N PHE A 25 12.93 -15.93 -26.53
CA PHE A 25 11.99 -16.05 -25.42
C PHE A 25 12.69 -16.27 -24.08
N LYS A 26 13.84 -16.95 -24.07
CA LYS A 26 14.62 -17.21 -22.86
C LYS A 26 15.40 -15.98 -22.34
N LEU A 27 15.55 -14.93 -23.15
CA LEU A 27 16.29 -13.73 -22.76
C LEU A 27 15.52 -12.99 -21.67
N ARG A 28 16.17 -12.71 -20.53
CA ARG A 28 15.56 -11.99 -19.40
C ARG A 28 15.09 -10.58 -19.78
N GLN A 29 15.77 -9.95 -20.72
CA GLN A 29 15.47 -8.61 -21.23
C GLN A 29 14.12 -8.57 -21.96
N VAL A 30 13.70 -9.65 -22.63
CA VAL A 30 12.42 -9.71 -23.32
C VAL A 30 11.32 -9.91 -22.29
N ILE A 31 10.49 -8.88 -22.10
CA ILE A 31 9.43 -8.85 -21.07
C ILE A 31 8.05 -9.19 -21.61
N SER A 32 7.76 -8.85 -22.87
CA SER A 32 6.46 -9.08 -23.50
C SER A 32 6.63 -9.15 -25.01
N ILE A 33 5.90 -10.09 -25.63
CA ILE A 33 5.88 -10.28 -27.07
C ILE A 33 4.43 -10.17 -27.54
N TYR A 34 4.21 -9.35 -28.57
CA TYR A 34 2.92 -9.17 -29.22
C TYR A 34 3.02 -9.59 -30.68
N ILE A 35 2.03 -10.33 -31.17
CA ILE A 35 2.01 -10.83 -32.53
C ILE A 35 0.91 -10.13 -33.31
N TYR A 36 1.28 -9.52 -34.43
CA TYR A 36 0.35 -8.92 -35.38
C TYR A 36 0.19 -9.86 -36.58
N ASP A 37 -0.95 -10.53 -36.68
CA ASP A 37 -1.18 -11.54 -37.71
C ASP A 37 -2.62 -11.54 -38.23
N THR A 38 -2.76 -11.87 -39.51
CA THR A 38 -4.03 -11.91 -40.25
C THR A 38 -4.93 -13.09 -39.87
N ASP A 39 -4.42 -14.11 -39.17
CA ASP A 39 -5.18 -15.33 -38.81
C ASP A 39 -4.96 -15.75 -37.33
N LYS A 40 -5.95 -15.46 -36.48
CA LYS A 40 -5.90 -15.69 -35.02
C LYS A 40 -5.94 -17.18 -34.64
N GLU A 41 -6.52 -18.05 -35.47
CA GLU A 41 -6.80 -19.45 -35.13
C GLU A 41 -5.62 -20.39 -35.42
N ARG A 42 -4.78 -20.05 -36.42
CA ARG A 42 -3.64 -20.89 -36.82
C ARG A 42 -2.54 -21.02 -35.76
N ASN A 43 -2.58 -20.18 -34.73
CA ASN A 43 -1.44 -19.95 -33.83
C ASN A 43 -1.64 -20.46 -32.38
N LYS A 44 -2.85 -20.89 -31.99
CA LYS A 44 -3.18 -21.24 -30.58
C LYS A 44 -2.20 -22.24 -29.93
N GLU A 45 -1.98 -23.40 -30.54
CA GLU A 45 -1.10 -24.45 -29.98
C GLU A 45 0.38 -24.05 -29.88
N TRP A 46 0.83 -23.12 -30.74
CA TRP A 46 2.21 -22.65 -30.71
C TRP A 46 2.39 -21.53 -29.68
N ILE A 47 1.40 -20.64 -29.54
CA ILE A 47 1.41 -19.55 -28.55
C ILE A 47 1.47 -20.10 -27.13
N GLU A 48 0.69 -21.14 -26.81
CA GLU A 48 0.62 -21.73 -25.46
C GLU A 48 2.00 -22.21 -24.94
N LYS A 49 2.95 -22.46 -25.84
CA LYS A 49 4.32 -22.88 -25.49
C LYS A 49 5.20 -21.75 -24.96
N PHE A 50 4.81 -20.49 -25.15
CA PHE A 50 5.62 -19.32 -24.82
C PHE A 50 4.88 -18.35 -23.89
N THR A 51 5.21 -18.41 -22.60
CA THR A 51 4.57 -17.61 -21.54
C THR A 51 4.76 -16.08 -21.68
N LYS A 52 5.70 -15.65 -22.53
CA LYS A 52 5.97 -14.23 -22.78
C LYS A 52 5.15 -13.61 -23.91
N ILE A 53 4.42 -14.43 -24.67
CA ILE A 53 3.47 -13.93 -25.68
C ILE A 53 2.23 -13.43 -24.93
N LYS A 54 1.94 -12.13 -25.03
CA LYS A 54 0.86 -11.47 -24.29
C LYS A 54 -0.43 -11.35 -25.08
N ALA A 55 -0.34 -11.20 -26.40
CA ALA A 55 -1.50 -11.18 -27.29
C ALA A 55 -1.11 -11.48 -28.74
N VAL A 56 -2.10 -11.96 -29.49
CA VAL A 56 -2.09 -12.05 -30.95
C VAL A 56 -3.30 -11.29 -31.46
N THR A 57 -3.06 -10.29 -32.30
CA THR A 57 -4.08 -9.33 -32.74
C THR A 57 -4.08 -9.24 -34.25
N VAL A 58 -5.27 -9.09 -34.83
CA VAL A 58 -5.46 -8.96 -36.28
C VAL A 58 -5.53 -7.50 -36.71
N GLU A 59 -6.02 -6.65 -35.82
CA GLU A 59 -6.19 -5.23 -36.05
C GLU A 59 -5.11 -4.43 -35.32
N LEU A 60 -4.62 -3.37 -35.99
CA LEU A 60 -3.59 -2.51 -35.42
C LEU A 60 -4.10 -1.76 -34.19
N ASP A 61 -5.37 -1.35 -34.20
CA ASP A 61 -5.97 -0.65 -33.07
C ASP A 61 -6.10 -1.58 -31.85
N GLU A 62 -6.48 -2.85 -32.04
CA GLU A 62 -6.48 -3.88 -30.98
C GLU A 62 -5.08 -4.04 -30.37
N LEU A 63 -4.03 -4.09 -31.21
CA LEU A 63 -2.64 -4.19 -30.77
C LEU A 63 -2.22 -2.98 -29.93
N ILE A 64 -2.52 -1.77 -30.39
CA ILE A 64 -2.15 -0.53 -29.71
C ILE A 64 -2.85 -0.48 -28.33
N ILE A 65 -4.16 -0.73 -28.31
CA ILE A 65 -4.94 -0.75 -27.06
C ILE A 65 -4.35 -1.78 -26.10
N ARG A 66 -3.98 -2.97 -26.58
CA ARG A 66 -3.42 -4.02 -25.73
C ARG A 66 -2.07 -3.66 -25.14
N ILE A 67 -1.15 -3.12 -25.95
CA ILE A 67 0.18 -2.69 -25.46
C ILE A 67 0.04 -1.57 -24.43
N GLN A 68 -0.82 -0.58 -24.70
CA GLN A 68 -1.08 0.52 -23.77
C GLN A 68 -1.66 0.02 -22.44
N THR A 69 -2.59 -0.93 -22.52
CA THR A 69 -3.19 -1.58 -21.35
C THR A 69 -2.14 -2.32 -20.53
N ASP A 70 -1.37 -3.21 -21.15
CA ASP A 70 -0.37 -4.03 -20.47
C ASP A 70 0.73 -3.14 -19.85
N HIS A 71 1.12 -2.05 -20.52
CA HIS A 71 2.03 -1.05 -19.96
C HIS A 71 1.45 -0.33 -18.73
N LYS A 72 0.16 0.08 -18.80
CA LYS A 72 -0.53 0.72 -17.68
C LYS A 72 -0.64 -0.23 -16.47
N ILE A 73 -1.01 -1.49 -16.69
CA ILE A 73 -1.03 -2.55 -15.66
C ILE A 73 0.35 -2.72 -15.03
N GLN A 74 1.39 -2.82 -15.86
CA GLN A 74 2.76 -2.98 -15.36
C GLN A 74 3.19 -1.79 -14.49
N LYS A 75 2.79 -0.56 -14.84
CA LYS A 75 3.06 0.62 -14.01
C LYS A 75 2.38 0.54 -12.65
N ILE A 76 1.11 0.14 -12.62
CA ILE A 76 0.34 0.02 -11.36
C ILE A 76 0.93 -1.08 -10.45
N LEU A 77 1.32 -2.22 -11.03
CA LEU A 77 2.00 -3.30 -10.30
C LEU A 77 3.39 -2.88 -9.78
N GLN A 78 4.06 -1.94 -10.45
CA GLN A 78 5.37 -1.41 -10.02
C GLN A 78 5.25 -0.32 -8.95
N GLU A 79 4.04 0.18 -8.68
CA GLU A 79 3.78 1.23 -7.70
C GLU A 79 2.76 0.75 -6.63
N PRO A 80 3.07 -0.32 -5.89
CA PRO A 80 2.22 -0.80 -4.79
C PRO A 80 2.11 0.24 -3.67
N LEU A 81 0.95 0.30 -3.03
CA LEU A 81 0.78 1.08 -1.81
C LEU A 81 1.38 0.31 -0.63
N CYS A 82 2.32 0.94 0.07
CA CYS A 82 2.88 0.39 1.30
C CYS A 82 1.87 0.64 2.43
N ILE A 83 1.04 -0.36 2.76
CA ILE A 83 -0.04 -0.22 3.74
C ILE A 83 0.32 -0.93 5.04
N ASP A 84 0.41 -0.16 6.12
CA ASP A 84 0.45 -0.70 7.48
C ASP A 84 -0.93 -0.64 8.10
N PHE A 85 -1.17 -1.54 9.05
CA PHE A 85 -2.44 -1.67 9.74
C PHE A 85 -2.29 -1.35 11.23
N PHE A 86 -3.33 -0.78 11.80
CA PHE A 86 -3.42 -0.54 13.24
C PHE A 86 -4.78 -0.98 13.75
N THR A 87 -4.79 -1.98 14.63
CA THR A 87 -6.01 -2.52 15.23
C THR A 87 -6.10 -2.24 16.74
N VAL A 88 -7.31 -1.90 17.19
CA VAL A 88 -7.65 -1.78 18.61
C VAL A 88 -8.27 -3.08 19.16
N ASP A 89 -8.62 -4.03 18.29
CA ASP A 89 -9.23 -5.30 18.66
C ASP A 89 -8.18 -6.31 19.16
N SER A 90 -8.31 -6.71 20.43
CA SER A 90 -7.42 -7.66 21.10
C SER A 90 -7.39 -9.05 20.45
N ASN A 91 -8.44 -9.43 19.71
CA ASN A 91 -8.51 -10.73 19.04
C ASN A 91 -7.77 -10.73 17.69
N LEU A 92 -7.70 -9.56 17.04
CA LEU A 92 -6.96 -9.36 15.80
C LEU A 92 -5.50 -9.00 16.06
N SER A 93 -5.19 -8.47 17.24
CA SER A 93 -3.83 -8.23 17.73
C SER A 93 -3.15 -9.55 18.14
N GLN A 94 -2.88 -10.42 17.17
CA GLN A 94 -1.92 -11.50 17.39
C GLN A 94 -0.53 -10.85 17.55
N SER A 95 -0.01 -10.93 18.78
CA SER A 95 1.28 -10.44 19.28
C SER A 95 1.59 -8.95 19.08
N ALA A 96 2.02 -8.30 20.16
CA ALA A 96 2.52 -6.92 20.16
C ALA A 96 3.86 -6.74 19.39
N ASP A 97 4.28 -7.73 18.60
CA ASP A 97 5.60 -7.80 17.98
C ASP A 97 5.64 -7.56 16.47
N ASN A 98 4.55 -7.17 15.78
CA ASN A 98 4.73 -6.72 14.39
C ASN A 98 3.75 -5.64 13.90
N VAL A 99 2.44 -5.85 13.91
CA VAL A 99 1.55 -5.00 13.07
C VAL A 99 1.36 -3.57 13.60
N ASN A 100 0.86 -3.41 14.83
CA ASN A 100 0.73 -2.08 15.43
C ASN A 100 2.10 -1.43 15.68
N GLY A 101 3.13 -2.24 15.92
CA GLY A 101 4.51 -1.80 16.12
C GLY A 101 5.09 -1.17 14.85
N GLN A 102 4.95 -1.83 13.70
CA GLN A 102 5.36 -1.32 12.37
C GLN A 102 4.63 -0.02 12.04
N PHE A 103 3.31 0.00 12.21
CA PHE A 103 2.51 1.21 12.04
C PHE A 103 3.06 2.36 12.88
N LEU A 104 3.19 2.19 14.20
CA LEU A 104 3.65 3.26 15.09
C LEU A 104 5.12 3.63 14.83
N PHE A 105 5.97 2.66 14.51
CA PHE A 105 7.38 2.87 14.21
C PHE A 105 7.54 3.77 13.00
N PHE A 106 6.85 3.50 11.88
CA PHE A 106 6.96 4.33 10.69
C PHE A 106 6.46 5.76 10.96
N GLN A 107 5.34 5.89 11.69
CA GLN A 107 4.81 7.20 12.08
C GLN A 107 5.83 8.01 12.89
N LEU A 108 6.46 7.39 13.89
CA LEU A 108 7.49 8.03 14.72
C LEU A 108 8.79 8.31 13.96
N LEU A 109 9.20 7.41 13.07
CA LEU A 109 10.39 7.56 12.24
C LEU A 109 10.27 8.82 11.37
N ILE A 110 9.15 8.95 10.64
CA ILE A 110 8.94 10.10 9.76
C ILE A 110 8.85 11.41 10.56
N GLU A 111 8.13 11.43 11.68
CA GLU A 111 8.08 12.61 12.55
C GLU A 111 9.47 13.02 13.06
N CYS A 112 10.29 12.05 13.48
CA CYS A 112 11.67 12.33 13.89
C CYS A 112 12.50 12.87 12.72
N LEU A 113 12.45 12.23 11.55
CA LEU A 113 13.23 12.61 10.38
C LEU A 113 12.92 14.03 9.90
N LEU A 114 11.64 14.42 9.92
CA LEU A 114 11.19 15.75 9.54
C LEU A 114 11.67 16.87 10.48
N GLN A 115 12.06 16.53 11.71
CA GLN A 115 12.61 17.49 12.68
C GLN A 115 14.14 17.64 12.57
N ILE A 116 14.83 16.72 11.90
CA ILE A 116 16.28 16.71 11.80
C ILE A 116 16.72 17.61 10.64
N LYS A 117 17.54 18.61 10.94
CA LYS A 117 18.13 19.49 9.92
C LYS A 117 19.11 18.71 9.02
N PRO A 118 19.07 18.92 7.69
CA PRO A 118 20.06 18.35 6.79
C PRO A 118 21.42 19.01 6.98
N THR A 119 22.46 18.25 6.64
CA THR A 119 23.82 18.75 6.46
C THR A 119 24.20 18.62 4.99
N ASN A 120 25.13 19.46 4.52
CA ASN A 120 25.65 19.38 3.15
C ASN A 120 26.31 18.02 2.83
N VAL A 121 26.72 17.30 3.88
CA VAL A 121 27.30 15.95 3.76
C VAL A 121 26.23 14.96 3.31
N ASP A 122 25.03 15.02 3.88
CA ASP A 122 23.92 14.11 3.54
C ASP A 122 23.56 14.19 2.05
N THR A 123 23.42 15.41 1.52
CA THR A 123 23.10 15.62 0.09
C THR A 123 24.22 15.11 -0.82
N SER A 124 25.48 15.32 -0.42
CA SER A 124 26.62 14.85 -1.19
C SER A 124 26.71 13.32 -1.23
N GLU A 125 26.37 12.68 -0.10
CA GLU A 125 26.31 11.22 0.00
C GLU A 125 25.17 10.65 -0.87
N LEU A 126 23.96 11.22 -0.79
CA LEU A 126 22.84 10.81 -1.61
C LEU A 126 23.19 10.86 -3.11
N ILE A 127 23.76 11.98 -3.55
CA ILE A 127 24.17 12.17 -4.94
C ILE A 127 25.18 11.09 -5.36
N LYS A 128 26.15 10.77 -4.49
CA LYS A 128 27.16 9.75 -4.78
C LYS A 128 26.53 8.35 -4.90
N ILE A 129 25.59 8.00 -4.03
CA ILE A 129 24.88 6.73 -4.10
C ILE A 129 24.10 6.63 -5.42
N CYS A 130 23.34 7.67 -5.78
CA CYS A 130 22.60 7.69 -7.04
C CYS A 130 23.52 7.66 -8.28
N GLN A 131 24.71 8.29 -8.23
CA GLN A 131 25.69 8.19 -9.32
C GLN A 131 26.13 6.76 -9.58
N ASN A 132 26.40 6.01 -8.51
CA ASN A 132 26.80 4.61 -8.62
C ASN A 132 25.62 3.73 -9.09
N GLU A 133 24.41 4.00 -8.59
CA GLU A 133 23.21 3.24 -8.98
C GLU A 133 22.87 3.40 -10.46
N TYR A 134 23.06 4.60 -11.01
CA TYR A 134 22.78 4.93 -12.41
C TYR A 134 24.02 4.91 -13.31
N GLU A 135 25.08 4.19 -12.91
CA GLU A 135 26.26 4.00 -13.76
C GLU A 135 25.85 3.37 -15.10
N GLY A 136 26.24 4.00 -16.21
CA GLY A 136 25.86 3.59 -17.56
C GLY A 136 24.48 4.08 -18.05
N ASN A 137 23.71 4.82 -17.23
CA ASN A 137 22.47 5.48 -17.64
C ASN A 137 22.67 6.99 -17.83
N GLU A 138 23.07 7.40 -19.03
CA GLU A 138 23.39 8.80 -19.35
C GLU A 138 22.23 9.78 -19.07
N LEU A 139 20.99 9.34 -19.30
CA LEU A 139 19.80 10.16 -19.08
C LEU A 139 19.63 10.51 -17.60
N GLU A 140 19.72 9.51 -16.72
CA GLU A 140 19.56 9.74 -15.28
C GLU A 140 20.76 10.46 -14.67
N LEU A 141 21.97 10.21 -15.17
CA LEU A 141 23.16 10.97 -14.78
C LEU A 141 23.06 12.45 -15.18
N SER A 142 22.44 12.76 -16.33
CA SER A 142 22.12 14.13 -16.73
C SER A 142 21.10 14.77 -15.80
N ASN A 143 19.99 14.07 -15.49
CA ASN A 143 18.99 14.54 -14.53
C ASN A 143 19.60 14.84 -13.16
N LEU A 144 20.54 14.00 -12.71
CA LEU A 144 21.25 14.18 -11.45
C LEU A 144 22.18 15.40 -11.47
N CYS A 145 22.84 15.67 -12.59
CA CYS A 145 23.64 16.90 -12.78
C CYS A 145 22.76 18.15 -12.72
N ASP A 146 21.60 18.12 -13.37
CA ASP A 146 20.63 19.22 -13.32
C ASP A 146 20.08 19.43 -11.91
N PHE A 147 19.77 18.33 -11.21
CA PHE A 147 19.33 18.35 -9.81
C PHE A 147 20.35 19.04 -8.92
N LYS A 148 21.63 18.64 -9.01
CA LYS A 148 22.71 19.25 -8.21
C LYS A 148 22.86 20.75 -8.46
N ARG A 149 22.56 21.23 -9.66
CA ARG A 149 22.73 22.65 -10.05
C ARG A 149 21.51 23.52 -9.73
N SER A 150 20.31 22.94 -9.79
CA SER A 150 19.06 23.70 -9.86
C SER A 150 18.01 23.36 -8.81
N TYR A 151 18.28 22.35 -7.95
CA TYR A 151 17.36 22.01 -6.86
C TYR A 151 17.20 23.18 -5.89
N SER A 152 15.95 23.43 -5.52
CA SER A 152 15.54 24.35 -4.47
C SER A 152 14.28 23.81 -3.80
N SER A 153 14.04 24.18 -2.54
CA SER A 153 12.95 23.62 -1.73
C SER A 153 11.54 23.96 -2.26
N ASP A 154 11.40 25.04 -3.04
CA ASP A 154 10.20 25.44 -3.77
C ASP A 154 10.02 24.70 -5.12
N LYS A 155 10.89 23.74 -5.42
CA LYS A 155 10.81 22.89 -6.63
C LYS A 155 10.81 21.40 -6.28
N ALA A 156 10.65 21.05 -5.01
CA ALA A 156 10.67 19.67 -4.54
C ALA A 156 9.54 18.84 -5.18
N LEU A 157 8.32 19.39 -5.25
CA LEU A 157 7.19 18.77 -5.95
C LEU A 157 7.45 18.62 -7.43
N TRP A 158 8.02 19.63 -8.09
CA TRP A 158 8.37 19.55 -9.50
C TRP A 158 9.36 18.41 -9.78
N TRP A 159 10.38 18.24 -8.92
CA TRP A 159 11.33 17.12 -9.02
C TRP A 159 10.66 15.77 -8.71
N TYR A 160 9.71 15.74 -7.79
CA TYR A 160 8.94 14.54 -7.47
C TYR A 160 7.99 14.12 -8.61
N THR A 161 7.39 15.05 -9.34
CA THR A 161 6.44 14.73 -10.42
C THR A 161 7.10 14.55 -11.79
N ARG A 162 8.33 15.04 -11.96
CA ARG A 162 9.10 14.90 -13.21
C ARG A 162 9.63 13.47 -13.38
N GLN A 163 9.61 12.98 -14.62
CA GLN A 163 10.26 11.72 -15.00
C GLN A 163 11.79 11.83 -14.82
N SER A 164 12.27 11.43 -13.64
CA SER A 164 13.67 11.47 -13.24
C SER A 164 13.97 10.40 -12.18
N PHE A 165 15.23 10.26 -11.82
CA PHE A 165 15.68 9.41 -10.72
C PHE A 165 14.94 9.72 -9.40
N PHE A 166 14.59 10.98 -9.16
CA PHE A 166 14.15 11.44 -7.84
C PHE A 166 12.88 10.71 -7.35
N TYR A 167 11.84 10.69 -8.18
CA TYR A 167 10.60 9.93 -7.92
C TYR A 167 10.88 8.43 -7.74
N LYS A 168 11.67 7.86 -8.65
CA LYS A 168 11.94 6.42 -8.71
C LYS A 168 12.67 5.94 -7.47
N VAL A 169 13.75 6.62 -7.09
CA VAL A 169 14.54 6.30 -5.91
C VAL A 169 13.71 6.51 -4.66
N LEU A 170 13.01 7.65 -4.53
CA LEU A 170 12.23 7.95 -3.33
C LEU A 170 11.11 6.92 -3.08
N ASN A 171 10.37 6.52 -4.12
CA ASN A 171 9.34 5.50 -3.96
C ASN A 171 9.94 4.11 -3.69
N ALA A 172 11.07 3.76 -4.34
CA ALA A 172 11.74 2.48 -4.12
C ALA A 172 12.28 2.34 -2.68
N ILE A 173 12.84 3.40 -2.10
CA ILE A 173 13.38 3.34 -0.73
C ILE A 173 12.28 3.31 0.33
N LEU A 174 11.12 3.91 0.07
CA LEU A 174 9.95 3.83 0.95
C LEU A 174 9.35 2.43 0.91
N PHE A 175 9.30 1.81 -0.28
CA PHE A 175 8.83 0.44 -0.44
C PHE A 175 9.77 -0.60 0.19
N THR A 176 11.08 -0.40 0.11
CA THR A 176 12.07 -1.31 0.70
C THR A 176 12.43 -0.97 2.14
N GLU A 177 11.79 0.05 2.73
CA GLU A 177 12.06 0.55 4.08
C GLU A 177 13.55 0.80 4.37
N ASN A 178 14.30 1.30 3.37
CA ASN A 178 15.73 1.56 3.53
C ASN A 178 15.97 2.80 4.40
N ILE A 179 16.04 2.59 5.71
CA ILE A 179 16.14 3.65 6.73
C ILE A 179 17.29 4.64 6.43
N HIS A 180 18.45 4.14 5.98
CA HIS A 180 19.59 4.99 5.64
C HIS A 180 19.26 5.93 4.47
N MET A 181 18.68 5.41 3.40
CA MET A 181 18.27 6.24 2.26
C MET A 181 17.12 7.18 2.63
N ILE A 182 16.15 6.75 3.42
CA ILE A 182 15.06 7.62 3.89
C ILE A 182 15.64 8.76 4.73
N PHE A 183 16.64 8.47 5.57
CA PHE A 183 17.38 9.51 6.30
C PHE A 183 18.07 10.49 5.34
N LEU A 184 18.76 10.03 4.30
CA LEU A 184 19.37 10.93 3.31
C LEU A 184 18.33 11.75 2.53
N PHE A 185 17.12 11.22 2.32
CA PHE A 185 16.02 11.91 1.65
C PHE A 185 15.23 12.87 2.55
N ARG A 186 15.46 12.88 3.87
CA ARG A 186 14.60 13.57 4.86
C ARG A 186 14.33 15.04 4.57
N SER A 187 15.32 15.80 4.10
CA SER A 187 15.14 17.22 3.76
C SER A 187 14.22 17.39 2.56
N PHE A 188 14.37 16.53 1.56
CA PHE A 188 13.54 16.54 0.37
C PHE A 188 12.09 16.15 0.69
N ILE A 189 11.90 15.17 1.58
CA ILE A 189 10.59 14.79 2.11
C ILE A 189 9.95 15.98 2.86
N SER A 190 10.73 16.70 3.68
CA SER A 190 10.29 17.92 4.37
C SER A 190 9.92 19.05 3.39
N ASP A 191 10.70 19.23 2.33
CA ASP A 191 10.43 20.25 1.31
C ASP A 191 9.14 19.92 0.54
N ILE A 192 8.94 18.65 0.15
CA ILE A 192 7.67 18.18 -0.43
C ILE A 192 6.51 18.44 0.53
N GLN A 193 6.67 18.12 1.82
CA GLN A 193 5.62 18.38 2.83
C GLN A 193 5.28 19.88 2.90
N HIS A 194 6.29 20.75 2.88
CA HIS A 194 6.09 22.18 2.92
C HIS A 194 5.37 22.70 1.67
N GLU A 195 5.73 22.19 0.49
CA GLU A 195 5.06 22.54 -0.75
C GLU A 195 3.62 22.01 -0.79
N LEU A 196 3.36 20.77 -0.37
CA LEU A 196 2.01 20.21 -0.28
C LEU A 196 1.09 21.07 0.61
N LYS A 197 1.61 21.66 1.69
CA LYS A 197 0.85 22.61 2.51
C LYS A 197 0.42 23.86 1.74
N LYS A 198 1.21 24.33 0.77
CA LYS A 198 0.87 25.49 -0.07
C LYS A 198 -0.25 25.16 -1.05
N TYR A 199 -0.24 23.93 -1.58
CA TYR A 199 -1.23 23.43 -2.53
C TYR A 199 -2.39 22.67 -1.87
N GLN A 200 -2.50 22.73 -0.54
CA GLN A 200 -3.55 22.06 0.22
C GLN A 200 -4.92 22.62 -0.18
N THR A 201 -5.89 21.74 -0.44
CA THR A 201 -7.24 22.15 -0.78
C THR A 201 -7.92 22.87 0.39
N HIS A 202 -8.80 23.82 0.10
CA HIS A 202 -9.54 24.57 1.14
C HIS A 202 -10.85 23.90 1.58
N HIS A 203 -11.28 22.87 0.88
CA HIS A 203 -12.50 22.12 1.16
C HIS A 203 -12.22 20.62 1.13
N PRO A 204 -13.05 19.81 1.82
CA PRO A 204 -12.96 18.37 1.73
C PRO A 204 -13.13 17.88 0.28
N VAL A 205 -12.28 16.93 -0.12
CA VAL A 205 -12.28 16.36 -1.47
C VAL A 205 -12.49 14.85 -1.41
N ARG A 206 -13.24 14.34 -2.40
CA ARG A 206 -13.33 12.91 -2.66
C ARG A 206 -12.41 12.59 -3.83
N VAL A 207 -11.53 11.61 -3.63
CA VAL A 207 -10.52 11.20 -4.61
C VAL A 207 -10.47 9.69 -4.73
N TYR A 208 -9.90 9.23 -5.83
CA TYR A 208 -9.89 7.83 -6.23
C TYR A 208 -8.49 7.39 -6.61
N ARG A 209 -8.14 6.15 -6.27
CA ARG A 209 -6.89 5.52 -6.70
C ARG A 209 -7.09 4.05 -6.99
N GLU A 210 -6.70 3.65 -8.18
CA GLU A 210 -6.65 2.27 -8.64
C GLU A 210 -5.43 1.55 -8.04
N GLN A 211 -5.61 0.29 -7.67
CA GLN A 211 -4.53 -0.57 -7.26
C GLN A 211 -4.83 -2.01 -7.67
N ILE A 212 -3.81 -2.76 -8.09
CA ILE A 212 -3.90 -4.22 -8.17
C ILE A 212 -3.21 -4.77 -6.94
N ILE A 213 -3.90 -5.61 -6.18
CA ILE A 213 -3.40 -6.25 -4.97
C ILE A 213 -3.61 -7.76 -5.05
N SER A 214 -2.84 -8.52 -4.29
CA SER A 214 -3.05 -9.96 -4.16
C SER A 214 -4.33 -10.28 -3.38
N SER A 215 -4.89 -11.47 -3.60
CA SER A 215 -6.05 -11.96 -2.84
C SER A 215 -5.75 -12.02 -1.33
N ASP A 216 -4.50 -12.26 -0.92
CA ASP A 216 -4.04 -12.23 0.47
C ASP A 216 -4.04 -10.83 1.08
N GLU A 217 -3.52 -9.82 0.35
CA GLU A 217 -3.57 -8.42 0.77
C GLU A 217 -5.02 -7.95 0.91
N LEU A 218 -5.89 -8.36 -0.01
CA LEU A 218 -7.31 -8.05 0.05
C LEU A 218 -7.98 -8.69 1.26
N ASN A 219 -7.70 -9.97 1.55
CA ASN A 219 -8.21 -10.64 2.73
C ASN A 219 -7.69 -10.00 4.02
N THR A 220 -6.47 -9.48 4.00
CA THR A 220 -5.92 -8.67 5.08
C THR A 220 -6.72 -7.37 5.24
N LEU A 221 -6.98 -6.63 4.17
CA LEU A 221 -7.83 -5.42 4.24
C LEU A 221 -9.23 -5.73 4.81
N LYS A 222 -9.86 -6.83 4.40
CA LYS A 222 -11.15 -7.29 4.95
C LYS A 222 -11.07 -7.56 6.45
N LYS A 223 -9.99 -8.18 6.92
CA LYS A 223 -9.76 -8.47 8.34
C LYS A 223 -9.64 -7.19 9.19
N TYR A 224 -9.06 -6.12 8.63
CA TYR A 224 -8.90 -4.82 9.29
C TYR A 224 -10.03 -3.83 8.98
N LEU A 225 -11.20 -4.31 8.55
CA LEU A 225 -12.37 -3.47 8.38
C LEU A 225 -12.76 -2.82 9.73
N GLY A 226 -13.00 -1.50 9.70
CA GLY A 226 -13.27 -0.68 10.87
C GLY A 226 -12.02 -0.24 11.64
N GLN A 227 -10.81 -0.51 11.13
CA GLN A 227 -9.54 -0.20 11.80
C GLN A 227 -8.77 0.91 11.05
N PHE A 228 -7.64 1.35 11.61
CA PHE A 228 -6.79 2.34 10.95
C PHE A 228 -5.77 1.66 10.04
N ILE A 229 -5.46 2.32 8.93
CA ILE A 229 -4.36 1.96 8.03
C ILE A 229 -3.49 3.20 7.81
N SER A 230 -2.20 3.02 7.53
CA SER A 230 -1.34 4.09 7.04
C SER A 230 -0.73 3.72 5.71
N ILE A 231 -0.64 4.69 4.83
CA ILE A 231 0.04 4.53 3.55
C ILE A 231 1.41 5.17 3.66
N ASN A 232 2.46 4.34 3.72
CA ASN A 232 3.83 4.71 4.04
C ASN A 232 4.66 5.15 2.81
N SER A 233 3.98 5.44 1.70
CA SER A 233 4.57 6.04 0.50
C SER A 233 3.81 7.30 0.11
N PHE A 234 4.45 8.14 -0.71
CA PHE A 234 3.72 9.17 -1.43
C PHE A 234 2.84 8.51 -2.49
N PHE A 235 1.61 8.99 -2.64
CA PHE A 235 0.72 8.42 -3.66
C PHE A 235 -0.20 9.49 -4.25
N SER A 236 -0.36 9.42 -5.57
CA SER A 236 -1.27 10.29 -6.31
C SER A 236 -2.63 9.63 -6.47
N THR A 237 -3.65 10.46 -6.53
CA THR A 237 -5.07 10.12 -6.69
C THR A 237 -5.69 11.05 -7.73
N THR A 238 -6.82 10.64 -8.32
CA THR A 238 -7.60 11.48 -9.25
C THR A 238 -8.92 11.88 -8.61
N THR A 239 -9.45 13.06 -8.95
CA THR A 239 -10.82 13.44 -8.59
C THR A 239 -11.84 12.88 -9.59
N ASN A 240 -11.37 12.40 -10.76
CA ASN A 240 -12.21 11.89 -11.83
C ASN A 240 -12.51 10.40 -11.62
N TYR A 241 -13.73 10.11 -11.19
CA TYR A 241 -14.21 8.74 -10.98
C TYR A 241 -14.15 7.89 -12.25
N GLN A 242 -14.63 8.41 -13.39
CA GLN A 242 -14.63 7.68 -14.66
C GLN A 242 -13.21 7.30 -15.10
N GLN A 243 -12.26 8.22 -14.94
CA GLN A 243 -10.85 7.95 -15.25
C GLN A 243 -10.32 6.80 -14.38
N ALA A 244 -10.63 6.82 -13.08
CA ALA A 244 -10.17 5.79 -12.16
C ALA A 244 -10.79 4.43 -12.46
N VAL A 245 -12.07 4.41 -12.79
CA VAL A 245 -12.82 3.18 -13.05
C VAL A 245 -12.49 2.57 -14.40
N SER A 246 -12.30 3.38 -15.45
CA SER A 246 -12.01 2.88 -16.81
C SER A 246 -10.81 1.92 -16.88
N PHE A 247 -9.94 1.92 -15.86
CA PHE A 247 -8.86 0.95 -15.73
C PHE A 247 -9.34 -0.44 -15.29
N LEU A 248 -10.30 -0.53 -14.38
CA LEU A 248 -10.82 -1.78 -13.83
C LEU A 248 -11.47 -2.63 -14.93
N ASP A 249 -12.09 -1.97 -15.92
CA ASP A 249 -12.72 -2.62 -17.08
C ASP A 249 -11.73 -3.43 -17.96
N VAL A 250 -10.43 -3.12 -17.88
CA VAL A 250 -9.43 -3.67 -18.81
C VAL A 250 -8.53 -4.75 -18.18
N PHE A 251 -8.59 -4.91 -16.86
CA PHE A 251 -7.81 -5.92 -16.18
C PHE A 251 -8.52 -7.28 -16.31
N ASN A 252 -7.92 -8.19 -17.07
CA ASN A 252 -8.35 -9.59 -17.07
C ASN A 252 -7.84 -10.22 -15.79
N ASN A 253 -8.75 -10.51 -14.85
CA ASN A 253 -8.43 -11.12 -13.56
C ASN A 253 -7.56 -12.37 -13.75
N SER A 254 -6.54 -12.48 -12.91
CA SER A 254 -5.77 -13.70 -12.72
C SER A 254 -6.11 -14.24 -11.34
N GLU A 255 -6.13 -15.56 -11.15
CA GLU A 255 -6.59 -16.23 -9.91
C GLU A 255 -6.00 -15.69 -8.59
N ASN A 256 -4.91 -14.93 -8.62
CA ASN A 256 -4.19 -14.44 -7.43
C ASN A 256 -4.21 -12.91 -7.24
N PHE A 257 -4.78 -12.15 -8.18
CA PHE A 257 -4.72 -10.68 -8.16
C PHE A 257 -6.08 -10.05 -8.43
N GLU A 258 -6.38 -9.04 -7.63
CA GLU A 258 -7.66 -8.35 -7.55
C GLU A 258 -7.47 -6.86 -7.86
N PRO A 259 -8.15 -6.32 -8.87
CA PRO A 259 -8.19 -4.88 -9.08
C PRO A 259 -9.13 -4.23 -8.06
N ILE A 260 -8.62 -3.25 -7.31
CA ILE A 260 -9.38 -2.50 -6.32
C ILE A 260 -9.34 -1.00 -6.59
N LEU A 261 -10.36 -0.31 -6.08
CA LEU A 261 -10.46 1.15 -6.11
C LEU A 261 -10.55 1.68 -4.69
N PHE A 262 -9.55 2.44 -4.29
CA PHE A 262 -9.61 3.24 -3.07
C PHE A 262 -10.47 4.48 -3.30
N GLU A 263 -11.52 4.64 -2.50
CA GLU A 263 -12.34 5.85 -2.45
C GLU A 263 -12.02 6.61 -1.17
N ILE A 264 -11.27 7.70 -1.29
CA ILE A 264 -10.73 8.44 -0.15
C ILE A 264 -11.51 9.75 0.00
N TYR A 265 -11.97 10.01 1.22
CA TYR A 265 -12.51 11.31 1.61
C TYR A 265 -11.47 12.04 2.46
N ALA A 266 -10.90 13.11 1.91
CA ALA A 266 -9.82 13.86 2.53
C ALA A 266 -10.30 15.25 2.94
N ASP A 267 -10.21 15.54 4.24
CA ASP A 267 -10.64 16.79 4.83
C ASP A 267 -9.41 17.61 5.27
N PRO A 268 -9.15 18.79 4.68
CA PRO A 268 -7.97 19.59 5.01
C PRO A 268 -7.97 20.10 6.45
N ASP A 269 -9.15 20.28 7.07
CA ASP A 269 -9.26 20.80 8.45
C ASP A 269 -8.88 19.74 9.49
N ILE A 270 -8.96 18.46 9.11
CA ILE A 270 -8.55 17.32 9.93
C ILE A 270 -7.06 17.02 9.74
N VAL A 271 -6.56 17.22 8.52
CA VAL A 271 -5.23 16.76 8.08
C VAL A 271 -4.21 17.89 8.15
N VAL A 272 -3.71 18.17 9.36
CA VAL A 272 -2.75 19.27 9.59
C VAL A 272 -1.29 18.83 9.48
N ALA A 273 -0.95 17.63 9.97
CA ALA A 273 0.44 17.17 10.03
C ALA A 273 0.93 16.60 8.69
N LYS A 274 0.11 15.80 8.01
CA LYS A 274 0.48 15.09 6.77
C LYS A 274 -0.37 15.59 5.59
N PRO A 275 0.00 16.73 5.01
CA PRO A 275 -0.82 17.44 4.03
C PRO A 275 -1.07 16.59 2.76
N PHE A 276 -2.07 16.98 2.01
CA PHE A 276 -2.29 16.52 0.64
C PHE A 276 -2.55 17.75 -0.23
N GLY A 277 -2.04 17.75 -1.46
CA GLY A 277 -2.05 18.95 -2.30
C GLY A 277 -2.53 18.66 -3.71
N ASP A 278 -3.16 19.64 -4.32
CA ASP A 278 -3.48 19.62 -5.73
C ASP A 278 -2.21 19.90 -6.54
N ILE A 279 -1.76 18.90 -7.30
CA ILE A 279 -0.56 18.97 -8.14
C ILE A 279 -0.90 18.99 -9.63
N SER A 280 -2.14 19.32 -9.98
CA SER A 280 -2.61 19.32 -11.36
C SER A 280 -1.81 20.20 -12.30
N GLU A 281 -1.32 21.33 -11.82
CA GLU A 281 -0.49 22.24 -12.62
C GLU A 281 0.79 21.57 -13.14
N TYR A 282 1.35 20.61 -12.38
CA TYR A 282 2.58 19.92 -12.76
C TYR A 282 2.37 18.79 -13.78
N LEU A 283 1.16 18.21 -13.81
CA LEU A 283 0.87 17.00 -14.58
C LEU A 283 -0.11 17.22 -15.73
N GLY A 284 -0.80 18.36 -15.78
CA GLY A 284 -1.84 18.63 -16.77
C GLY A 284 -3.11 17.79 -16.61
N GLU A 285 -3.26 17.09 -15.48
CA GLU A 285 -4.39 16.21 -15.15
C GLU A 285 -4.84 16.45 -13.70
N SER A 286 -6.12 16.20 -13.39
CA SER A 286 -6.62 16.33 -12.01
C SER A 286 -5.94 15.34 -11.07
N ARG A 287 -5.06 15.80 -10.19
CA ARG A 287 -4.18 14.95 -9.38
C ARG A 287 -4.01 15.53 -7.99
N ILE A 288 -4.45 14.78 -6.97
CA ILE A 288 -4.17 15.09 -5.57
C ILE A 288 -3.07 14.14 -5.08
N LEU A 289 -1.98 14.71 -4.55
CA LEU A 289 -0.84 13.97 -3.98
C LEU A 289 -0.94 13.97 -2.45
N PHE A 290 -0.88 12.79 -1.85
CA PHE A 290 -0.86 12.62 -0.40
C PHE A 290 0.56 12.47 0.13
N MET A 291 0.83 13.11 1.26
CA MET A 291 2.07 12.93 2.01
C MET A 291 2.22 11.47 2.48
N LEU A 292 3.45 10.97 2.46
CA LEU A 292 3.76 9.65 3.02
C LEU A 292 3.38 9.54 4.50
N GLY A 293 3.03 8.33 4.91
CA GLY A 293 2.55 7.98 6.23
C GLY A 293 1.17 8.55 6.56
N SER A 294 0.40 9.02 5.57
CA SER A 294 -0.98 9.45 5.79
C SER A 294 -1.79 8.30 6.39
N ILE A 295 -2.54 8.60 7.45
CA ILE A 295 -3.38 7.64 8.17
C ILE A 295 -4.81 7.75 7.62
N PHE A 296 -5.54 6.65 7.64
CA PHE A 296 -6.93 6.58 7.22
C PHE A 296 -7.67 5.49 8.02
N HIS A 297 -8.93 5.68 8.44
CA HIS A 297 -9.78 4.62 9.04
C HIS A 297 -10.64 3.82 8.04
N LEU A 298 -10.43 2.53 7.87
CA LEU A 298 -11.13 1.69 6.90
C LEU A 298 -12.61 1.48 7.26
N ASN A 299 -13.53 2.24 6.68
CA ASN A 299 -14.97 2.26 6.98
C ASN A 299 -15.76 1.09 6.36
N SER A 300 -15.58 0.82 5.07
CA SER A 300 -16.40 -0.15 4.35
C SER A 300 -15.62 -0.74 3.20
N ILE A 301 -15.87 -1.99 2.84
CA ILE A 301 -15.41 -2.58 1.59
C ILE A 301 -16.64 -3.01 0.78
N LYS A 302 -16.88 -2.39 -0.38
CA LYS A 302 -18.15 -2.57 -1.14
C LYS A 302 -17.95 -3.26 -2.49
N PRO A 303 -17.92 -4.60 -2.53
CA PRO A 303 -17.78 -5.38 -3.75
C PRO A 303 -18.88 -5.13 -4.81
N GLU A 304 -20.10 -4.83 -4.38
CA GLU A 304 -21.25 -4.66 -5.28
C GLU A 304 -21.35 -3.27 -5.92
N LYS A 305 -20.82 -2.23 -5.28
CA LYS A 305 -21.14 -0.83 -5.67
C LYS A 305 -20.65 -0.55 -7.09
N TYR A 306 -19.48 -1.05 -7.46
CA TYR A 306 -18.99 -0.98 -8.83
C TYR A 306 -19.93 -1.67 -9.82
N LEU A 307 -20.24 -2.95 -9.59
CA LEU A 307 -21.09 -3.74 -10.48
C LEU A 307 -22.49 -3.09 -10.62
N THR A 308 -23.00 -2.49 -9.55
CA THR A 308 -24.29 -1.80 -9.57
C THR A 308 -24.23 -0.48 -10.35
N GLU A 309 -23.14 0.28 -10.24
CA GLU A 309 -22.94 1.51 -11.00
C GLU A 309 -22.61 1.24 -12.48
N PHE A 310 -21.88 0.16 -12.78
CA PHE A 310 -21.64 -0.31 -14.13
C PHE A 310 -22.95 -0.80 -14.77
N LEU A 311 -23.76 -1.56 -14.03
CA LEU A 311 -25.11 -1.96 -14.46
C LEU A 311 -25.97 -0.74 -14.87
N ASN A 312 -25.90 0.36 -14.12
CA ASN A 312 -26.69 1.57 -14.39
C ASN A 312 -26.22 2.32 -15.64
N GLN A 313 -25.00 2.06 -16.12
CA GLN A 313 -24.44 2.71 -17.31
C GLN A 313 -24.73 1.93 -18.59
N LEU A 314 -25.06 0.64 -18.49
CA LEU A 314 -25.30 -0.22 -19.64
C LEU A 314 -26.75 -0.12 -20.15
N PRO A 315 -26.95 -0.12 -21.49
CA PRO A 315 -28.28 -0.19 -22.06
C PRO A 315 -28.93 -1.54 -21.76
N SER A 316 -30.27 -1.59 -21.72
CA SER A 316 -31.05 -2.76 -21.28
C SER A 316 -30.89 -4.04 -22.11
N ASN A 317 -30.19 -3.96 -23.24
CA ASN A 317 -29.90 -5.04 -24.17
C ASN A 317 -28.40 -5.40 -24.24
N ASP A 318 -27.55 -4.80 -23.39
CA ASP A 318 -26.12 -5.07 -23.42
C ASP A 318 -25.82 -6.53 -23.03
N PRO A 319 -25.07 -7.29 -23.85
CA PRO A 319 -24.79 -8.70 -23.59
C PRO A 319 -24.03 -8.95 -22.28
N SER A 320 -23.29 -7.95 -21.77
CA SER A 320 -22.53 -8.02 -20.51
C SER A 320 -23.43 -8.02 -19.27
N LEU A 321 -24.71 -7.63 -19.40
CA LEU A 321 -25.65 -7.61 -18.27
C LEU A 321 -25.80 -8.98 -17.61
N SER A 322 -25.75 -10.06 -18.38
CA SER A 322 -25.89 -11.40 -17.81
C SER A 322 -24.74 -11.77 -16.87
N SER A 323 -23.49 -11.44 -17.21
CA SER A 323 -22.34 -11.74 -16.35
C SER A 323 -22.37 -10.86 -15.12
N ILE A 324 -22.68 -9.57 -15.28
CA ILE A 324 -22.79 -8.64 -14.15
C ILE A 324 -23.86 -9.08 -13.15
N TYR A 325 -25.00 -9.60 -13.61
CA TYR A 325 -26.01 -10.17 -12.71
C TYR A 325 -25.52 -11.42 -11.97
N ASP A 326 -24.76 -12.29 -12.63
CA ASP A 326 -24.15 -13.45 -11.95
C ASP A 326 -23.12 -13.01 -10.91
N ASP A 327 -22.30 -12.01 -11.23
CA ASP A 327 -21.30 -11.46 -10.30
C ASP A 327 -21.98 -10.80 -9.10
N LEU A 328 -23.01 -9.97 -9.32
CA LEU A 328 -23.81 -9.40 -8.25
C LEU A 328 -24.47 -10.47 -7.36
N SER A 329 -24.87 -11.61 -7.95
CA SER A 329 -25.40 -12.74 -7.19
C SER A 329 -24.35 -13.37 -6.29
N LYS A 330 -23.15 -13.63 -6.83
CA LYS A 330 -22.02 -14.19 -6.07
C LYS A 330 -21.59 -13.27 -4.95
N VAL A 331 -21.50 -11.96 -5.21
CA VAL A 331 -21.15 -10.97 -4.20
C VAL A 331 -22.18 -10.93 -3.08
N ALA A 332 -23.48 -10.94 -3.41
CA ALA A 332 -24.54 -10.99 -2.41
C ALA A 332 -24.48 -12.28 -1.57
N LEU A 333 -24.16 -13.41 -2.21
CA LEU A 333 -23.98 -14.69 -1.54
C LEU A 333 -22.79 -14.66 -0.55
N GLN A 334 -21.65 -14.10 -0.98
CA GLN A 334 -20.46 -13.92 -0.13
C GLN A 334 -20.72 -12.97 1.05
N ALA A 335 -21.60 -11.99 0.88
CA ALA A 335 -22.05 -11.09 1.94
C ALA A 335 -23.07 -11.73 2.90
N GLY A 336 -23.53 -12.96 2.64
CA GLY A 336 -24.56 -13.64 3.41
C GLY A 336 -26.00 -13.19 3.12
N ASP A 337 -26.21 -12.38 2.07
CA ASP A 337 -27.52 -11.91 1.64
C ASP A 337 -28.11 -12.86 0.57
N TYR A 338 -28.62 -13.99 1.05
CA TYR A 338 -29.16 -15.06 0.19
C TYR A 338 -30.35 -14.60 -0.66
N GLU A 339 -31.23 -13.75 -0.13
CA GLU A 339 -32.39 -13.25 -0.88
C GLU A 339 -31.95 -12.40 -2.07
N LYS A 340 -30.98 -11.51 -1.85
CA LYS A 340 -30.43 -10.67 -2.90
C LYS A 340 -29.64 -11.47 -3.92
N SER A 341 -28.89 -12.49 -3.48
CA SER A 341 -28.22 -13.44 -4.37
C SER A 341 -29.22 -14.12 -5.33
N VAL A 342 -30.27 -14.73 -4.78
CA VAL A 342 -31.31 -15.39 -5.59
C VAL A 342 -31.98 -14.42 -6.56
N ARG A 343 -32.22 -13.18 -6.12
CA ARG A 343 -32.80 -12.13 -6.98
C ARG A 343 -31.92 -11.81 -8.18
N TRP A 344 -30.62 -11.70 -7.99
CA TRP A 344 -29.68 -11.43 -9.08
C TRP A 344 -29.52 -12.63 -10.02
N SER A 345 -29.42 -13.85 -9.50
CA SER A 345 -29.40 -15.06 -10.33
C SER A 345 -30.67 -15.20 -11.17
N LYS A 346 -31.82 -14.82 -10.62
CA LYS A 346 -33.08 -14.80 -11.37
C LYS A 346 -33.05 -13.79 -12.52
N LYS A 347 -32.52 -12.57 -12.29
CA LYS A 347 -32.33 -11.57 -13.36
C LYS A 347 -31.37 -12.06 -14.45
N ALA A 348 -30.27 -12.73 -14.09
CA ALA A 348 -29.35 -13.33 -15.05
C ALA A 348 -30.06 -14.35 -15.95
N PHE A 349 -30.83 -15.26 -15.33
CA PHE A 349 -31.60 -16.28 -16.04
C PHE A 349 -32.68 -15.68 -16.96
N GLU A 350 -33.43 -14.69 -16.48
CA GLU A 350 -34.45 -13.98 -17.26
C GLU A 350 -33.85 -13.26 -18.46
N PHE A 351 -32.70 -12.62 -18.30
CA PHE A 351 -31.99 -11.94 -19.38
C PHE A 351 -31.51 -12.91 -20.46
N ARG A 352 -30.91 -14.05 -20.06
CA ARG A 352 -30.46 -15.11 -20.99
C ARG A 352 -31.63 -15.67 -21.80
N ASN A 353 -32.77 -15.92 -21.16
CA ASN A 353 -33.95 -16.46 -21.84
C ASN A 353 -34.62 -15.44 -22.76
N SER A 354 -34.60 -14.16 -22.40
CA SER A 354 -35.20 -13.09 -23.21
C SER A 354 -34.37 -12.73 -24.44
N ASN A 355 -33.05 -12.99 -24.41
CA ASN A 355 -32.10 -12.66 -25.48
C ASN A 355 -31.52 -13.89 -26.20
N ALA A 356 -32.30 -14.98 -26.28
CA ALA A 356 -31.90 -16.29 -26.81
C ALA A 356 -31.44 -16.34 -28.29
N LEU A 357 -31.27 -15.19 -28.97
CA LEU A 357 -30.71 -15.07 -30.33
C LEU A 357 -29.25 -14.56 -30.37
N LEU A 358 -28.65 -14.17 -29.24
CA LEU A 358 -27.25 -13.67 -29.19
C LEU A 358 -26.27 -14.71 -28.66
N HIS A 359 -26.38 -15.95 -29.13
CA HIS A 359 -25.41 -17.01 -28.83
C HIS A 359 -24.19 -16.88 -29.77
N THR A 360 -23.36 -15.86 -29.58
CA THR A 360 -21.94 -15.80 -30.00
C THR A 360 -21.34 -14.44 -29.64
N LEU A 361 -20.92 -14.28 -28.38
CA LEU A 361 -19.79 -13.44 -27.98
C LEU A 361 -19.55 -13.73 -26.50
N ASN A 362 -18.86 -14.84 -26.25
CA ASN A 362 -18.25 -15.11 -24.94
C ASN A 362 -17.12 -14.09 -24.74
N ILE A 363 -17.45 -12.95 -24.15
CA ILE A 363 -16.47 -12.17 -23.42
C ILE A 363 -16.42 -12.82 -22.03
N ASN A 364 -15.38 -13.61 -21.79
CA ASN A 364 -15.04 -14.10 -20.46
C ASN A 364 -14.68 -12.88 -19.59
N VAL A 365 -15.66 -12.31 -18.89
CA VAL A 365 -15.43 -11.52 -17.69
C VAL A 365 -15.39 -12.53 -16.55
N SER A 366 -14.18 -12.89 -16.11
CA SER A 366 -13.98 -13.84 -15.01
C SER A 366 -14.17 -13.14 -13.66
N ASP A 367 -15.07 -13.72 -12.86
CA ASP A 367 -14.99 -13.91 -11.40
C ASP A 367 -14.03 -12.95 -10.67
N ASP A 368 -14.57 -11.86 -10.10
CA ASP A 368 -14.51 -11.56 -8.66
C ASP A 368 -14.73 -10.07 -8.31
N ALA A 369 -15.22 -9.91 -7.08
CA ALA A 369 -15.77 -8.76 -6.38
C ALA A 369 -14.88 -7.49 -6.31
N ILE A 370 -15.38 -6.31 -6.70
CA ILE A 370 -14.62 -5.03 -6.68
C ILE A 370 -14.76 -4.26 -5.36
N PHE A 371 -13.76 -4.38 -4.50
CA PHE A 371 -13.76 -3.89 -3.12
C PHE A 371 -13.51 -2.37 -3.00
N ILE A 372 -14.57 -1.58 -2.73
CA ILE A 372 -14.44 -0.13 -2.46
C ILE A 372 -14.17 0.14 -0.97
N LEU A 373 -12.93 0.48 -0.63
CA LEU A 373 -12.52 0.94 0.70
C LEU A 373 -12.89 2.42 0.92
N ASN A 374 -13.84 2.70 1.81
CA ASN A 374 -14.17 4.07 2.24
C ASN A 374 -13.36 4.36 3.51
N ILE A 375 -12.60 5.45 3.61
CA ILE A 375 -11.62 5.60 4.72
C ILE A 375 -11.72 6.98 5.46
N ARG A 376 -11.83 7.08 6.81
CA ARG A 376 -12.05 8.35 7.61
C ARG A 376 -11.10 8.60 8.82
N ASN A 377 -10.15 9.53 8.75
CA ASN A 377 -9.23 9.84 9.86
C ASN A 377 -9.89 10.24 11.21
N ASN A 378 -9.66 9.50 12.32
CA ASN A 378 -10.20 9.85 13.65
C ASN A 378 -9.42 9.27 14.87
N ALA A 379 -8.15 9.62 15.07
CA ALA A 379 -7.48 9.47 16.37
C ALA A 379 -6.77 10.78 16.77
N ARG A 380 -6.93 11.22 18.04
CA ARG A 380 -6.35 12.47 18.58
C ARG A 380 -5.66 12.20 19.91
N TRP A 381 -4.46 12.77 20.11
CA TRP A 381 -3.82 12.89 21.42
C TRP A 381 -4.58 13.89 22.30
N ARG A 382 -4.80 13.59 23.58
CA ARG A 382 -5.31 14.58 24.55
C ARG A 382 -4.22 15.62 24.83
N GLN A 383 -4.50 16.90 24.54
CA GLN A 383 -3.55 18.00 24.73
C GLN A 383 -3.11 18.22 26.19
N ASN A 384 -3.91 17.76 27.16
CA ASN A 384 -3.57 17.78 28.58
C ASN A 384 -3.37 16.35 29.09
N GLY A 385 -2.18 15.78 28.87
CA GLY A 385 -1.81 14.47 29.40
C GLY A 385 -1.88 14.47 30.93
N VAL A 386 -2.46 13.43 31.52
CA VAL A 386 -2.50 13.24 32.99
C VAL A 386 -1.40 12.25 33.35
N THR A 387 -0.58 12.56 34.36
CA THR A 387 0.39 11.60 34.91
C THR A 387 -0.38 10.49 35.63
N VAL A 388 -0.34 9.28 35.07
CA VAL A 388 -1.06 8.11 35.60
C VAL A 388 -0.18 7.19 36.47
N ALA A 389 1.14 7.35 36.40
CA ALA A 389 2.11 6.66 37.24
C ALA A 389 3.41 7.48 37.33
N SER A 390 4.09 7.48 38.48
CA SER A 390 5.31 8.29 38.70
C SER A 390 6.25 7.64 39.72
N GLY A 391 7.45 8.20 39.89
CA GLY A 391 8.45 7.70 40.86
C GLY A 391 9.42 6.63 40.33
N PHE A 392 9.44 6.39 39.01
CA PHE A 392 10.37 5.47 38.36
C PHE A 392 11.73 6.10 38.09
N ASN A 393 12.77 5.28 37.99
CA ASN A 393 14.11 5.69 37.61
C ASN A 393 14.51 5.09 36.25
N CYS A 394 14.36 5.89 35.19
CA CYS A 394 14.45 5.48 33.78
C CYS A 394 13.53 4.28 33.44
N PRO A 395 12.20 4.41 33.43
CA PRO A 395 11.33 3.32 33.01
C PRO A 395 11.61 2.96 31.54
N TYR A 396 11.81 1.67 31.24
CA TYR A 396 12.22 1.21 29.89
C TYR A 396 11.09 0.52 29.10
N SER A 397 10.12 -0.04 29.80
CA SER A 397 9.02 -0.81 29.20
C SER A 397 7.80 -0.78 30.12
N ILE A 398 6.62 -0.80 29.52
CA ILE A 398 5.32 -0.88 30.17
C ILE A 398 4.46 -1.92 29.45
N CYS A 399 3.76 -2.74 30.22
CA CYS A 399 2.72 -3.64 29.76
C CYS A 399 1.41 -3.26 30.46
N VAL A 400 0.28 -3.23 29.74
CA VAL A 400 -1.02 -2.91 30.32
C VAL A 400 -2.00 -4.03 29.99
N ASP A 401 -2.69 -4.56 30.99
CA ASP A 401 -3.72 -5.57 30.78
C ASP A 401 -5.12 -4.96 30.55
N ASN A 402 -6.07 -5.79 30.09
CA ASN A 402 -7.48 -5.41 29.90
C ASN A 402 -8.17 -4.89 31.18
N ASN A 403 -7.60 -5.12 32.37
CA ASN A 403 -8.11 -4.60 33.64
C ASN A 403 -7.47 -3.26 34.01
N GLN A 404 -6.70 -2.65 33.10
CA GLN A 404 -5.95 -1.41 33.31
C GLN A 404 -4.85 -1.52 34.38
N THR A 405 -4.35 -2.74 34.62
CA THR A 405 -3.15 -2.98 35.42
C THR A 405 -1.93 -2.72 34.55
N MET A 406 -1.09 -1.77 34.95
CA MET A 406 0.17 -1.41 34.32
C MET A 406 1.33 -2.08 35.05
N VAL A 407 2.19 -2.77 34.31
CA VAL A 407 3.44 -3.35 34.84
C VAL A 407 4.61 -2.68 34.11
N ILE A 408 5.51 -2.06 34.86
CA ILE A 408 6.56 -1.17 34.36
C ILE A 408 7.91 -1.70 34.79
N ALA A 409 8.83 -1.85 33.83
CA ALA A 409 10.23 -2.18 34.11
C ALA A 409 10.97 -0.91 34.55
N ASP A 410 11.24 -0.81 35.85
CA ASP A 410 11.97 0.30 36.45
C ASP A 410 13.48 0.00 36.41
N PHE A 411 14.07 0.32 35.25
CA PHE A 411 15.39 -0.11 34.85
C PHE A 411 16.47 0.26 35.88
N GLN A 412 16.55 1.53 36.33
CA GLN A 412 17.63 1.91 37.23
C GLN A 412 17.39 1.47 38.68
N ASN A 413 16.17 1.11 39.06
CA ASN A 413 15.85 0.56 40.37
C ASN A 413 15.96 -0.98 40.42
N ASP A 414 16.37 -1.62 39.31
CA ASP A 414 16.57 -3.07 39.22
C ASP A 414 15.31 -3.85 39.65
N CYS A 415 14.13 -3.34 39.30
CA CYS A 415 12.83 -3.91 39.68
C CYS A 415 11.75 -3.74 38.60
N VAL A 416 10.63 -4.44 38.81
CA VAL A 416 9.39 -4.32 38.03
C VAL A 416 8.28 -3.90 38.98
N MET A 417 7.56 -2.85 38.61
CA MET A 417 6.52 -2.22 39.40
C MET A 417 5.15 -2.46 38.78
N GLN A 418 4.15 -2.83 39.59
CA GLN A 418 2.75 -2.89 39.19
C GLN A 418 1.99 -1.67 39.71
N TRP A 419 1.13 -1.13 38.86
CA TRP A 419 0.26 0.02 39.09
C TRP A 419 -1.14 -0.29 38.56
N GLU A 420 -2.16 0.18 39.26
CA GLU A 420 -3.53 0.22 38.76
C GLU A 420 -3.86 1.67 38.42
N ILE A 421 -4.76 1.90 37.48
CA ILE A 421 -5.16 3.26 37.15
C ILE A 421 -5.97 3.87 38.31
N GLY A 422 -5.49 4.99 38.84
CA GLY A 422 -6.16 5.75 39.91
C GLY A 422 -5.60 5.53 41.32
N ILE A 423 -4.62 4.64 41.51
CA ILE A 423 -3.89 4.52 42.78
C ILE A 423 -2.65 5.43 42.80
N GLU A 424 -2.31 5.93 44.00
CA GLU A 424 -1.22 6.92 44.16
C GLU A 424 0.18 6.30 44.20
N LYS A 425 0.29 4.99 44.48
CA LYS A 425 1.57 4.27 44.58
C LYS A 425 1.44 2.85 44.05
N GLY A 426 2.33 2.47 43.15
CA GLY A 426 2.53 1.07 42.76
C GLY A 426 3.41 0.30 43.72
N HIS A 427 3.49 -1.01 43.51
CA HIS A 427 4.28 -1.93 44.34
C HIS A 427 5.22 -2.79 43.47
N VAL A 428 6.34 -3.21 44.05
CA VAL A 428 7.30 -4.09 43.37
C VAL A 428 6.71 -5.48 43.25
N VAL A 429 6.68 -6.01 42.03
CA VAL A 429 6.21 -7.38 41.74
C VAL A 429 7.33 -8.33 41.33
N ALA A 430 8.51 -7.81 40.94
CA ALA A 430 9.72 -8.59 40.75
C ALA A 430 10.98 -7.73 40.91
N GLY A 431 12.09 -8.33 41.35
CA GLY A 431 13.36 -7.62 41.59
C GLY A 431 13.35 -6.74 42.85
N GLY A 432 14.26 -5.76 42.90
CA GLY A 432 14.40 -4.85 44.04
C GLY A 432 15.22 -5.38 45.22
N ASN A 433 15.66 -6.64 45.20
CA ASN A 433 16.50 -7.25 46.25
C ASN A 433 18.00 -7.31 45.88
N GLY A 434 18.46 -6.29 45.16
CA GLY A 434 19.82 -6.23 44.61
C GLY A 434 20.00 -7.10 43.36
N ARG A 435 21.18 -6.98 42.75
CA ARG A 435 21.54 -7.68 41.51
C ARG A 435 22.05 -9.08 41.80
N GLY A 436 21.58 -10.05 41.03
CA GLY A 436 22.01 -11.44 41.15
C GLY A 436 21.13 -12.38 40.33
N TYR A 437 21.38 -13.68 40.44
CA TYR A 437 20.71 -14.70 39.63
C TYR A 437 19.53 -15.39 40.34
N ARG A 438 19.10 -14.91 41.52
CA ARG A 438 17.85 -15.40 42.15
C ARG A 438 16.63 -14.80 41.45
N LEU A 439 15.45 -15.42 41.57
CA LEU A 439 14.22 -14.95 40.89
C LEU A 439 13.72 -13.59 41.43
N ASP A 440 14.04 -13.28 42.68
CA ASP A 440 13.74 -12.01 43.34
C ASP A 440 14.82 -10.93 43.13
N GLN A 441 15.81 -11.21 42.28
CA GLN A 441 16.92 -10.33 41.94
C GLN A 441 16.96 -10.07 40.44
N LEU A 442 16.80 -8.81 40.05
CA LEU A 442 16.90 -8.37 38.66
C LEU A 442 18.11 -7.45 38.52
N ASN A 443 18.58 -7.30 37.28
CA ASN A 443 19.67 -6.42 36.95
C ASN A 443 19.33 -5.69 35.66
N ARG A 444 18.88 -4.43 35.83
CA ARG A 444 18.52 -3.53 34.73
C ARG A 444 17.47 -4.13 33.78
N PRO A 445 16.27 -4.51 34.27
CA PRO A 445 15.24 -5.10 33.42
C PRO A 445 14.80 -4.11 32.34
N THR A 446 14.64 -4.58 31.10
CA THR A 446 14.31 -3.71 29.96
C THR A 446 12.99 -4.03 29.28
N GLY A 447 12.40 -5.19 29.57
CA GLY A 447 11.14 -5.63 28.98
C GLY A 447 10.35 -6.42 30.00
N VAL A 448 9.04 -6.21 30.04
CA VAL A 448 8.12 -6.96 30.87
C VAL A 448 6.85 -7.31 30.08
N LEU A 449 6.38 -8.53 30.23
CA LEU A 449 5.18 -9.07 29.59
C LEU A 449 4.34 -9.80 30.64
N ILE A 450 3.02 -9.63 30.56
CA ILE A 450 2.07 -10.38 31.36
C ILE A 450 1.62 -11.59 30.54
N ASP A 451 1.97 -12.80 30.98
CA ASP A 451 1.41 -14.03 30.42
C ASP A 451 0.10 -14.36 31.15
N LYS A 452 -1.03 -14.04 30.50
CA LYS A 452 -2.37 -14.28 31.04
C LYS A 452 -2.78 -15.75 31.03
N MET A 453 -2.20 -16.57 30.14
CA MET A 453 -2.53 -18.00 30.09
C MET A 453 -1.90 -18.74 31.28
N MET A 454 -0.68 -18.34 31.67
CA MET A 454 0.05 -18.94 32.79
C MET A 454 -0.01 -18.14 34.10
N ASN A 455 -0.62 -16.95 34.08
CA ASN A 455 -0.70 -16.02 35.21
C ASN A 455 0.69 -15.67 35.79
N SER A 456 1.63 -15.31 34.92
CA SER A 456 3.05 -15.05 35.26
C SER A 456 3.60 -13.80 34.55
N LEU A 457 4.79 -13.33 34.95
CA LEU A 457 5.46 -12.19 34.33
C LEU A 457 6.75 -12.63 33.62
N ILE A 458 6.83 -12.41 32.31
CA ILE A 458 8.08 -12.65 31.57
C ILE A 458 8.89 -11.37 31.55
N ILE A 459 10.11 -11.40 32.09
CA ILE A 459 10.96 -10.25 32.31
C ILE A 459 12.31 -10.43 31.61
N CYS A 460 12.67 -9.47 30.76
CA CYS A 460 13.99 -9.38 30.13
C CYS A 460 15.00 -8.78 31.11
N ASP A 461 15.70 -9.66 31.84
CA ASP A 461 16.72 -9.34 32.84
C ASP A 461 18.09 -9.10 32.16
N ARG A 462 18.20 -7.92 31.53
CA ARG A 462 19.22 -7.59 30.53
C ARG A 462 20.65 -7.86 30.98
N TRP A 463 21.03 -7.42 32.18
CA TRP A 463 22.44 -7.48 32.60
C TRP A 463 22.79 -8.79 33.32
N ASN A 464 21.78 -9.54 33.79
CA ASN A 464 21.95 -10.95 34.13
C ASN A 464 21.88 -11.85 32.89
N ARG A 465 21.65 -11.28 31.69
CA ARG A 465 21.66 -11.96 30.39
C ARG A 465 20.69 -13.15 30.33
N ARG A 466 19.49 -12.96 30.88
CA ARG A 466 18.45 -13.99 30.93
C ARG A 466 17.06 -13.41 30.72
N VAL A 467 16.11 -14.29 30.46
CA VAL A 467 14.68 -14.02 30.54
C VAL A 467 14.14 -14.87 31.69
N VAL A 468 13.40 -14.25 32.61
CA VAL A 468 12.78 -14.94 33.75
C VAL A 468 11.26 -14.89 33.62
N GLN A 469 10.58 -15.92 34.11
CA GLN A 469 9.12 -16.03 34.15
C GLN A 469 8.64 -16.06 35.60
#